data_AF-A0A427YPW7-F1
#
_entry.id   AF-A0A427YPW7-F1
#
_cell.length_a   1.000
_cell.length_b   1.000
_cell.length_c   1.000
_cell.angle_alpha   90.00
_cell.angle_beta   90.00
_cell.angle_gamma   90.00
#
_symmetry.space_group_name_H-M   'P 1'
#
loop_
_entity.id
_entity.type
_entity.pdbx_description
1 polymer ?
#
loop_
_entity_poly.entity_id
_entity_poly.type
_entity_poly.pdbx_seq_one_letter_code
_entity_poly.pdbx_strand_id
1 'polypeptide(L)'
;MPLRDLLRARFNSALQSIPPGQWKILITDDHSRKLLDAVYKEFDVLQQNVTCEWYHRAPHVPRQPMSVDAIYLLTPTAQNVDRVIADFTLGRRTYKAAHLYFIDGIDDVLAQKLTNALPGDVLKAFTELYCNFWATEDRVFNLQTPSSFFTFFGSLGERLLGISQWKPSKTTSKSSVEQ
;
A
#
# COMPACT_ATOMS: atom_id res chain seq x y z
N MET A 1 -0.13 24.80 9.49
CA MET A 1 0.57 24.13 8.38
C MET A 1 -0.49 23.46 7.51
N PRO A 2 -0.53 23.72 6.20
CA PRO A 2 -1.47 23.04 5.31
C PRO A 2 -1.08 21.56 5.13
N LEU A 3 -2.06 20.70 4.92
CA LEU A 3 -1.87 19.24 4.85
C LEU A 3 -0.91 18.83 3.71
N ARG A 4 -0.96 19.54 2.58
CA ARG A 4 -0.07 19.28 1.44
C ARG A 4 1.40 19.51 1.79
N ASP A 5 1.70 20.58 2.54
CA ASP A 5 3.06 20.86 2.98
C ASP A 5 3.55 19.85 4.01
N LEU A 6 2.65 19.37 4.87
CA LEU A 6 2.97 18.30 5.82
C LEU A 6 3.34 17.00 5.08
N LEU A 7 2.53 16.60 4.09
CA LEU A 7 2.84 15.42 3.26
C LEU A 7 4.17 15.59 2.52
N ARG A 8 4.39 16.76 1.91
CA ARG A 8 5.65 17.09 1.24
C ARG A 8 6.84 17.02 2.19
N ALA A 9 6.72 17.53 3.41
CA ALA A 9 7.79 17.42 4.41
C ALA A 9 8.08 15.96 4.80
N ARG A 10 7.05 15.12 4.94
CA ARG A 10 7.21 13.69 5.26
C ARG A 10 7.89 12.91 4.14
N PHE A 11 7.46 13.11 2.89
CA PHE A 11 8.11 12.47 1.74
C PHE A 11 9.54 12.97 1.54
N ASN A 12 9.80 14.26 1.71
CA ASN A 12 11.16 14.79 1.68
C ASN A 12 12.05 14.15 2.74
N SER A 13 11.55 13.93 3.96
CA SER A 13 12.30 13.21 5.00
C SER A 13 12.68 11.79 4.60
N ALA A 14 11.82 11.11 3.84
CA ALA A 14 12.11 9.76 3.31
C ALA A 14 13.15 9.80 2.18
N LEU A 15 13.04 10.77 1.26
CA LEU A 15 13.96 10.92 0.12
C LEU A 15 15.36 11.40 0.53
N GLN A 16 15.43 12.24 1.58
CA GLN A 16 16.66 12.77 2.15
C GLN A 16 17.37 11.81 3.11
N SER A 17 16.78 10.64 3.39
CA SER A 17 17.42 9.60 4.21
C SER A 17 18.76 9.12 3.64
N ILE A 18 18.90 9.16 2.31
CA ILE A 18 20.13 8.85 1.60
C ILE A 18 20.86 10.18 1.32
N PRO A 19 22.18 10.27 1.53
CA PRO A 19 22.95 11.49 1.33
C PRO A 19 22.80 12.06 -0.11
N PRO A 20 22.82 13.39 -0.26
CA PRO A 20 22.74 14.04 -1.57
C PRO A 20 23.98 13.71 -2.43
N GLY A 21 23.78 13.50 -3.73
CA GLY A 21 24.86 13.26 -4.71
C GLY A 21 24.98 11.83 -5.22
N GLN A 22 24.20 10.88 -4.70
CA GLN A 22 24.06 9.54 -5.27
C GLN A 22 22.71 9.40 -5.98
N TRP A 23 22.71 8.69 -7.11
CA TRP A 23 21.47 8.32 -7.80
C TRP A 23 20.72 7.27 -6.98
N LYS A 24 19.42 7.51 -6.83
CA LYS A 24 18.52 6.67 -6.03
C LYS A 24 17.38 6.21 -6.91
N ILE A 25 16.92 4.99 -6.70
CA ILE A 25 15.72 4.49 -7.37
C ILE A 25 14.57 4.52 -6.39
N LEU A 26 13.52 5.25 -6.71
CA LEU A 26 12.27 5.22 -5.95
C LEU A 26 11.35 4.19 -6.56
N ILE A 27 11.02 3.17 -5.78
CA ILE A 27 10.13 2.08 -6.17
C ILE A 27 8.79 2.31 -5.49
N THR A 28 7.76 2.44 -6.32
CA THR A 28 6.42 2.82 -5.85
C THR A 28 5.37 1.82 -6.31
N ASP A 29 4.34 1.61 -5.47
CA ASP A 29 3.12 0.88 -5.81
C ASP A 29 2.09 1.79 -6.50
N ASP A 30 1.05 1.22 -7.13
CA ASP A 30 0.00 2.00 -7.82
C ASP A 30 -0.68 3.02 -6.89
N HIS A 31 -0.99 2.62 -5.66
CA HIS A 31 -1.64 3.50 -4.69
C HIS A 31 -0.70 4.59 -4.17
N SER A 32 0.50 4.19 -3.71
CA SER A 32 1.52 5.12 -3.23
C SER A 32 1.95 6.12 -4.32
N ARG A 33 1.95 5.71 -5.59
CA ARG A 33 2.28 6.58 -6.73
C ARG A 33 1.27 7.70 -6.86
N LYS A 34 -0.02 7.38 -6.83
CA LYS A 34 -1.04 8.43 -6.95
C LYS A 34 -1.03 9.40 -5.77
N LEU A 35 -0.67 8.94 -4.56
CA LEU A 35 -0.44 9.82 -3.41
C LEU A 35 0.76 10.75 -3.65
N LEU A 36 1.83 10.24 -4.26
CA LEU A 36 2.99 11.04 -4.60
C LEU A 36 2.67 12.08 -5.68
N ASP A 37 1.93 11.68 -6.71
CA ASP A 37 1.49 12.55 -7.81
C ASP A 37 0.55 13.69 -7.32
N ALA A 38 -0.13 13.51 -6.19
CA ALA A 38 -0.95 14.57 -5.58
C ALA A 38 -0.11 15.68 -4.92
N VAL A 39 1.12 15.38 -4.50
CA VAL A 39 1.98 16.26 -3.70
C VAL A 39 3.17 16.80 -4.49
N TYR A 40 3.74 15.99 -5.37
CA TYR A 40 4.90 16.32 -6.21
C TYR A 40 4.52 16.36 -7.68
N LYS A 41 5.20 17.25 -8.41
CA LYS A 41 5.28 17.15 -9.86
C LYS A 41 6.44 16.22 -10.21
N GLU A 42 6.36 15.47 -11.31
CA GLU A 42 7.42 14.54 -11.73
C GLU A 42 8.81 15.20 -11.77
N PHE A 43 8.87 16.46 -12.18
CA PHE A 43 10.12 17.23 -12.23
C PHE A 43 10.75 17.46 -10.84
N ASP A 44 9.94 17.70 -9.82
CA ASP A 44 10.42 17.94 -8.45
C ASP A 44 11.16 16.71 -7.90
N VAL A 45 10.74 15.50 -8.31
CA VAL A 45 11.35 14.23 -7.88
C VAL A 45 12.68 13.99 -8.61
N LEU A 46 12.73 14.25 -9.92
CA LEU A 46 13.95 14.12 -10.73
C LEU A 46 15.05 15.06 -10.24
N GLN A 47 14.70 16.26 -9.80
CA GLN A 47 15.65 17.22 -9.22
C GLN A 47 16.33 16.73 -7.94
N GLN A 48 15.75 15.75 -7.25
CA GLN A 48 16.32 15.16 -6.03
C GLN A 48 17.28 14.00 -6.31
N ASN A 49 17.73 13.82 -7.57
CA ASN A 49 18.54 12.69 -8.03
C ASN A 49 17.83 11.33 -7.84
N VAL A 50 16.50 11.34 -7.92
CA VAL A 50 15.67 10.16 -7.77
C VAL A 50 15.08 9.80 -9.12
N THR A 51 15.36 8.60 -9.60
CA THR A 51 14.65 8.01 -10.74
C THR A 51 13.46 7.20 -10.22
N CYS A 52 12.27 7.48 -10.73
CA CYS A 52 11.07 6.76 -10.34
C CYS A 52 10.91 5.49 -11.18
N GLU A 53 10.98 4.34 -10.53
CA GLU A 53 10.48 3.08 -11.06
C GLU A 53 9.17 2.73 -10.35
N TRP A 54 8.23 2.17 -11.10
CA TRP A 54 6.97 1.69 -10.54
C TRP A 54 6.88 0.20 -10.72
N TYR A 55 6.23 -0.48 -9.77
CA TYR A 55 5.83 -1.87 -9.99
C TYR A 55 4.85 -1.90 -11.16
N HIS A 56 5.36 -2.17 -12.36
CA HIS A 56 4.52 -2.40 -13.52
C HIS A 56 3.60 -3.58 -13.23
N ARG A 57 2.37 -3.51 -13.76
CA ARG A 57 1.38 -4.61 -13.72
C ARG A 57 1.90 -5.92 -14.36
N ALA A 58 3.07 -5.91 -14.99
CA ALA A 58 3.71 -7.07 -15.59
C ALA A 58 4.76 -7.71 -14.63
N PRO A 59 4.50 -8.92 -14.09
CA PRO A 59 5.40 -9.61 -13.15
C PRO A 59 6.70 -10.17 -13.77
N HIS A 60 7.01 -9.85 -15.04
CA HIS A 60 8.01 -10.57 -15.83
C HIS A 60 9.09 -9.72 -16.50
N VAL A 61 9.22 -8.43 -16.19
CA VAL A 61 10.40 -7.67 -16.65
C VAL A 61 11.46 -7.75 -15.56
N PRO A 62 12.48 -8.62 -15.70
CA PRO A 62 13.57 -8.66 -14.75
C PRO A 62 14.30 -7.32 -14.75
N ARG A 63 14.32 -6.67 -13.60
CA ARG A 63 15.08 -5.44 -13.40
C ARG A 63 16.57 -5.75 -13.56
N GLN A 64 17.28 -4.85 -14.22
CA GLN A 64 18.73 -4.99 -14.35
C GLN A 64 19.38 -4.77 -12.97
N PRO A 65 20.39 -5.55 -12.59
CA PRO A 65 21.11 -5.32 -11.35
C PRO A 65 21.82 -3.97 -11.45
N MET A 66 21.42 -3.03 -10.61
CA MET A 66 22.01 -1.70 -10.52
C MET A 66 22.73 -1.56 -9.18
N SER A 67 23.91 -0.92 -9.17
CA SER A 67 24.68 -0.69 -7.94
C SER A 67 24.22 0.53 -7.14
N VAL A 68 22.93 0.86 -7.24
CA VAL A 68 22.30 2.03 -6.60
C VAL A 68 21.43 1.61 -5.43
N ASP A 69 21.20 2.56 -4.53
CA ASP A 69 20.32 2.36 -3.37
C ASP A 69 18.85 2.57 -3.79
N ALA A 70 17.99 1.71 -3.28
CA ALA A 70 16.56 1.71 -3.57
C ALA A 70 15.76 2.23 -2.37
N ILE A 71 14.89 3.20 -2.65
CA ILE A 71 13.87 3.71 -1.73
C ILE A 71 12.55 3.05 -2.13
N TYR A 72 11.97 2.28 -1.24
CA TYR A 72 10.66 1.67 -1.46
C TYR A 72 9.61 2.51 -0.74
N LEU A 73 8.65 3.06 -1.48
CA LEU A 73 7.50 3.76 -0.93
C LEU A 73 6.23 2.95 -1.24
N LEU A 74 5.81 2.13 -0.29
CA LEU A 74 4.82 1.07 -0.54
C LEU A 74 3.66 1.11 0.44
N THR A 75 2.53 0.54 0.01
CA THR A 75 1.46 0.13 0.90
C THR A 75 1.87 -1.13 1.66
N PRO A 76 1.53 -1.26 2.96
CA PRO A 76 1.85 -2.44 3.77
C PRO A 76 0.94 -3.61 3.39
N THR A 77 1.13 -4.16 2.20
CA THR A 77 0.41 -5.34 1.71
C THR A 77 1.35 -6.53 1.61
N ALA A 78 0.83 -7.74 1.89
CA ALA A 78 1.61 -8.97 1.79
C ALA A 78 2.24 -9.14 0.40
N GLN A 79 1.52 -8.75 -0.66
CA GLN A 79 2.03 -8.79 -2.04
C GLN A 79 3.25 -7.89 -2.24
N ASN A 80 3.23 -6.68 -1.68
CA ASN A 80 4.36 -5.75 -1.78
C ASN A 80 5.56 -6.25 -0.99
N VAL A 81 5.33 -6.83 0.19
CA VAL A 81 6.37 -7.48 0.99
C VAL A 81 7.04 -8.61 0.22
N ASP A 82 6.25 -9.48 -0.40
CA ASP A 82 6.78 -10.61 -1.17
C ASP A 82 7.58 -10.15 -2.40
N ARG A 83 7.16 -9.05 -3.05
CA ARG A 83 7.91 -8.44 -4.15
C ARG A 83 9.26 -7.90 -3.70
N VAL A 84 9.30 -7.20 -2.55
CA VAL A 84 10.57 -6.70 -1.98
C VAL A 84 11.49 -7.88 -1.66
N ILE A 85 10.98 -8.95 -1.05
CA ILE A 85 11.79 -10.14 -0.74
C ILE A 85 12.32 -10.78 -2.03
N ALA A 86 11.50 -10.88 -3.08
CA ALA A 86 11.89 -11.45 -4.36
C ALA A 86 13.03 -10.64 -5.04
N ASP A 87 13.06 -9.32 -4.85
CA ASP A 87 14.10 -8.43 -5.40
C ASP A 87 15.50 -8.68 -4.81
N PHE A 88 15.61 -9.38 -3.66
CA PHE A 88 16.89 -9.64 -2.96
C PHE A 88 17.25 -11.12 -2.79
N THR A 89 16.29 -12.04 -2.83
CA THR A 89 16.51 -13.47 -2.51
C THR A 89 16.89 -14.33 -3.72
N LEU A 90 16.46 -13.98 -4.93
CA LEU A 90 16.60 -14.82 -6.13
C LEU A 90 18.00 -14.82 -6.77
N GLY A 91 19.07 -14.64 -5.97
CA GLY A 91 20.45 -14.52 -6.48
C GLY A 91 20.70 -13.27 -7.31
N ARG A 92 19.71 -12.36 -7.37
CA ARG A 92 19.78 -11.07 -8.05
C ARG A 92 19.76 -10.02 -6.95
N ARG A 93 20.93 -9.53 -6.55
CA ARG A 93 20.98 -8.26 -5.79
C ARG A 93 20.69 -7.15 -6.77
N THR A 94 19.40 -6.89 -6.97
CA THR A 94 18.92 -5.90 -7.94
C THR A 94 19.37 -4.49 -7.55
N TYR A 95 19.46 -4.25 -6.23
CA TYR A 95 19.90 -3.00 -5.63
C TYR A 95 20.95 -3.25 -4.55
N LYS A 96 21.71 -2.20 -4.21
CA LYS A 96 22.78 -2.27 -3.21
C LYS A 96 22.23 -2.28 -1.78
N ALA A 97 21.28 -1.40 -1.50
CA ALA A 97 20.60 -1.27 -0.20
C ALA A 97 19.10 -0.98 -0.40
N ALA A 98 18.30 -1.35 0.61
CA ALA A 98 16.87 -1.12 0.68
C ALA A 98 16.53 -0.15 1.81
N HIS A 99 15.86 0.95 1.45
CA HIS A 99 15.25 1.90 2.37
C HIS A 99 13.73 1.75 2.27
N LEU A 100 13.11 1.09 3.26
CA LEU A 100 11.69 0.79 3.25
C LEU A 100 10.90 1.89 3.97
N TYR A 101 9.97 2.49 3.24
CA TYR A 101 9.01 3.46 3.73
C TYR A 101 7.59 2.97 3.46
N PHE A 102 6.84 2.70 4.53
CA PHE A 102 5.44 2.35 4.41
C PHE A 102 4.56 3.59 4.57
N ILE A 103 3.57 3.74 3.69
CA ILE A 103 2.63 4.87 3.76
C ILE A 103 1.62 4.74 4.91
N ASP A 104 1.49 3.55 5.47
CA ASP A 104 0.57 3.21 6.55
C ASP A 104 1.27 2.25 7.53
N GLY A 105 0.64 1.96 8.66
CA GLY A 105 1.17 1.01 9.65
C GLY A 105 1.27 -0.40 9.07
N ILE A 106 2.38 -1.08 9.34
CA ILE A 106 2.58 -2.48 8.94
C ILE A 106 2.24 -3.42 10.10
N ASP A 107 1.64 -4.57 9.77
CA ASP A 107 1.38 -5.62 10.76
C ASP A 107 2.69 -6.28 11.21
N ASP A 108 2.77 -6.65 12.49
CA ASP A 108 3.96 -7.24 13.11
C ASP A 108 4.41 -8.51 12.39
N VAL A 109 3.46 -9.31 11.90
CA VAL A 109 3.73 -10.54 11.16
C VAL A 109 4.47 -10.24 9.84
N LEU A 110 4.06 -9.18 9.14
CA LEU A 110 4.69 -8.76 7.89
C LEU A 110 6.06 -8.12 8.15
N ALA A 111 6.19 -7.33 9.22
CA ALA A 111 7.46 -6.74 9.64
C ALA A 111 8.51 -7.81 10.00
N GLN A 112 8.09 -8.84 10.75
CA GLN A 112 8.94 -9.99 11.08
C GLN A 112 9.34 -10.76 9.83
N LYS A 113 8.40 -10.99 8.89
CA LYS A 113 8.69 -11.64 7.61
C LYS A 113 9.78 -10.90 6.82
N LEU A 114 9.69 -9.57 6.73
CA LEU A 114 10.71 -8.74 6.08
C LEU A 114 12.06 -8.82 6.77
N THR A 115 12.08 -8.69 8.09
CA THR A 115 13.32 -8.68 8.89
C THR A 115 14.03 -10.03 8.83
N ASN A 116 13.28 -11.13 8.77
CA ASN A 116 13.84 -12.48 8.65
C ASN A 116 14.34 -12.79 7.22
N ALA A 117 13.67 -12.26 6.20
CA ALA A 117 13.98 -12.55 4.80
C ALA A 117 15.10 -11.66 4.24
N LEU A 118 15.22 -10.42 4.73
CA LEU A 118 16.22 -9.47 4.26
C LEU A 118 17.47 -9.52 5.14
N PRO A 119 18.68 -9.65 4.56
CA PRO A 119 19.91 -9.50 5.32
C PRO A 119 19.99 -8.10 5.93
N GLY A 120 20.41 -7.98 7.20
CA GLY A 120 20.58 -6.69 7.87
C GLY A 120 21.60 -5.74 7.20
N ASP A 121 22.46 -6.25 6.32
CA ASP A 121 23.34 -5.42 5.51
C ASP A 121 22.59 -4.70 4.36
N VAL A 122 21.49 -5.28 3.88
CA VAL A 122 20.68 -4.73 2.79
C VAL A 122 19.65 -3.74 3.33
N LEU A 123 18.97 -4.07 4.43
CA LEU A 123 17.94 -3.22 5.02
C LEU A 123 18.58 -2.07 5.83
N LYS A 124 18.59 -0.86 5.28
CA LYS A 124 19.20 0.32 5.94
C LYS A 124 18.19 1.20 6.66
N ALA A 125 16.95 1.26 6.17
CA ALA A 125 15.88 2.02 6.80
C ALA A 125 14.58 1.23 6.76
N PHE A 126 13.82 1.31 7.85
CA PHE A 126 12.48 0.78 7.97
C PHE A 126 11.66 1.81 8.76
N THR A 127 10.76 2.53 8.09
CA THR A 127 10.01 3.63 8.71
C THR A 127 8.59 3.71 8.17
N GLU A 128 7.66 4.00 9.06
CA GLU A 128 6.25 4.21 8.74
C GLU A 128 5.97 5.72 8.67
N LEU A 129 5.39 6.16 7.56
CA LEU A 129 5.15 7.58 7.27
C LEU A 129 3.74 8.04 7.64
N TYR A 130 2.80 7.11 7.84
CA TYR A 130 1.39 7.38 8.18
C TYR A 130 0.77 8.49 7.30
N CYS A 131 1.02 8.41 6.00
CA CYS A 131 0.63 9.39 4.98
C CYS A 131 -0.44 8.87 4.02
N ASN A 132 -1.18 7.83 4.42
CA ASN A 132 -2.24 7.20 3.63
C ASN A 132 -3.55 8.02 3.60
N PHE A 133 -3.48 9.28 3.18
CA PHE A 133 -4.64 10.14 2.98
C PHE A 133 -4.40 11.15 1.86
N TRP A 134 -5.49 11.60 1.25
CA TRP A 134 -5.47 12.54 0.13
C TRP A 134 -5.78 13.95 0.62
N ALA A 135 -4.81 14.84 0.56
CA ALA A 135 -5.01 16.25 0.89
C ALA A 135 -5.66 16.98 -0.30
N THR A 136 -7.00 17.03 -0.33
CA THR A 136 -7.76 17.76 -1.35
C THR A 136 -7.55 19.26 -1.22
N GLU A 137 -7.54 19.76 0.02
CA GLU A 137 -7.31 21.16 0.37
C GLU A 137 -6.37 21.26 1.57
N ASP A 138 -5.99 22.49 1.95
CA ASP A 138 -5.06 22.74 3.05
C ASP A 138 -5.51 22.17 4.39
N ARG A 139 -6.83 22.01 4.60
CA ARG A 139 -7.44 21.52 5.85
C ARG A 139 -8.46 20.40 5.64
N VAL A 140 -8.59 19.89 4.41
CA VAL A 140 -9.55 18.84 4.07
C VAL A 140 -8.80 17.64 3.50
N PHE A 141 -9.05 16.46 4.07
CA PHE A 141 -8.52 15.21 3.56
C PHE A 141 -9.63 14.25 3.16
N ASN A 142 -9.31 13.34 2.25
CA ASN A 142 -10.16 12.26 1.81
C ASN A 142 -9.40 10.92 1.91
N LEU A 143 -10.08 9.85 2.29
CA LEU A 143 -9.54 8.49 2.32
C LEU A 143 -9.89 7.67 1.06
N GLN A 144 -10.64 8.27 0.12
CA GLN A 144 -11.12 7.63 -1.10
C GLN A 144 -11.82 6.28 -0.89
N THR A 145 -12.49 6.12 0.25
CA THR A 145 -13.20 4.89 0.59
C THR A 145 -14.71 5.17 0.70
N PRO A 146 -15.43 5.27 -0.44
CA PRO A 146 -16.85 5.61 -0.44
C PRO A 146 -17.72 4.55 0.25
N SER A 147 -17.24 3.30 0.32
CA SER A 147 -17.91 2.20 1.02
C SER A 147 -17.81 2.30 2.55
N SER A 148 -16.92 3.13 3.10
CA SER A 148 -16.72 3.23 4.56
C SER A 148 -18.02 3.55 5.29
N PHE A 149 -18.87 4.43 4.74
CA PHE A 149 -20.16 4.75 5.35
C PHE A 149 -21.04 3.50 5.53
N PHE A 150 -21.12 2.65 4.51
CA PHE A 150 -21.86 1.39 4.58
C PHE A 150 -21.17 0.35 5.47
N THR A 151 -19.84 0.35 5.56
CA THR A 151 -19.12 -0.54 6.47
C THR A 151 -19.34 -0.18 7.93
N PHE A 152 -19.37 1.12 8.26
CA PHE A 152 -19.57 1.59 9.64
C PHE A 152 -21.03 1.58 10.08
N PHE A 153 -21.95 1.94 9.19
CA PHE A 153 -23.36 2.16 9.53
C PHE A 153 -24.34 1.23 8.80
N GLY A 154 -23.87 0.37 7.89
CA GLY A 154 -24.71 -0.62 7.22
C GLY A 154 -25.12 -1.75 8.16
N SER A 155 -26.25 -2.40 7.87
CA SER A 155 -26.68 -3.57 8.63
C SER A 155 -25.69 -4.72 8.42
N LEU A 156 -24.90 -5.03 9.45
CA LEU A 156 -23.99 -6.17 9.49
C LEU A 156 -24.73 -7.53 9.47
N GLY A 157 -26.07 -7.52 9.44
CA GLY A 157 -26.94 -8.66 9.77
C GLY A 157 -27.30 -9.62 8.64
N GLU A 158 -27.22 -9.22 7.36
CA GLU A 158 -27.70 -10.09 6.26
C GLU A 158 -26.59 -10.90 5.57
N ARG A 159 -25.30 -10.61 5.82
CA ARG A 159 -24.18 -11.30 5.17
C ARG A 159 -23.61 -12.49 5.96
N LEU A 160 -23.94 -12.64 7.24
CA LEU A 160 -23.42 -13.74 8.09
C LEU A 160 -24.46 -14.79 8.47
N LEU A 161 -25.74 -14.52 8.25
CA LEU A 161 -26.76 -15.55 8.33
C LEU A 161 -27.10 -15.95 6.90
N GLY A 162 -26.57 -17.09 6.48
CA GLY A 162 -27.13 -17.83 5.36
C GLY A 162 -28.57 -18.20 5.73
N ILE A 163 -29.50 -17.26 5.49
CA ILE A 163 -30.93 -17.49 5.63
C ILE A 163 -31.28 -18.45 4.51
N SER A 164 -31.16 -19.74 4.85
CA SER A 164 -31.80 -20.84 4.17
C SER A 164 -33.22 -20.42 3.82
N GLN A 165 -33.52 -20.53 2.53
CA GLN A 165 -34.82 -20.38 1.91
C GLN A 165 -35.97 -20.68 2.89
N TRP A 166 -36.60 -19.63 3.42
CA TRP A 166 -37.91 -19.78 4.02
C TRP A 166 -38.90 -20.07 2.89
N LYS A 167 -39.21 -21.36 2.69
CA LYS A 167 -40.36 -21.79 1.89
C LYS A 167 -41.56 -21.93 2.84
N PRO A 168 -42.67 -21.20 2.63
CA PRO A 168 -43.88 -21.44 3.40
C PRO A 168 -44.41 -22.84 3.05
N SER A 169 -44.60 -23.67 4.08
CA SER A 169 -45.29 -24.95 3.95
C SER A 169 -46.74 -24.68 3.56
N LYS A 170 -47.19 -25.28 2.46
CA LYS A 170 -48.62 -25.30 2.11
C LYS A 170 -49.34 -26.15 3.16
N THR A 171 -50.02 -25.51 4.10
CA THR A 171 -51.02 -26.16 4.95
C THR A 171 -52.20 -26.57 4.08
N THR A 172 -52.31 -27.86 3.82
CA THR A 172 -53.46 -28.53 3.24
C THR A 172 -54.61 -28.48 4.26
N SER A 173 -55.52 -27.52 4.15
CA SER A 173 -56.82 -27.61 4.84
C SER A 173 -57.76 -28.46 4.00
N LYS A 174 -57.86 -29.75 4.34
CA LYS A 174 -59.07 -30.54 4.05
C LYS A 174 -60.18 -29.99 4.93
N SER A 175 -61.22 -29.43 4.31
CA SER A 175 -62.54 -29.29 4.92
C SER A 175 -63.56 -29.85 3.95
N SER A 176 -63.78 -31.16 4.02
CA SER A 176 -65.10 -31.74 3.75
C SER A 176 -65.74 -31.99 5.11
N VAL A 177 -67.00 -31.58 5.27
CA VAL A 177 -68.13 -32.38 5.79
C VAL A 177 -69.27 -31.43 6.23
N GLU A 178 -70.46 -31.69 5.65
CA GLU A 178 -71.85 -31.39 6.09
C GLU A 178 -72.29 -29.90 6.14
N GLN A 179 -73.39 -29.47 5.51
CA GLN A 179 -74.69 -30.10 5.20
C GLN A 179 -75.18 -29.88 3.77
#